data_AF-A0A955DTT5-F1
#
_entry.id   AF-A0A955DTT5-F1
#
_cell.length_a   1.000
_cell.length_b   1.000
_cell.length_c   1.000
_cell.angle_alpha   90.00
_cell.angle_beta   90.00
_cell.angle_gamma   90.00
#
_symmetry.space_group_name_H-M   'P 1'
#
loop_
_entity.id
_entity.type
_entity.pdbx_description
1 polymer ?
#
loop_
_entity_poly.entity_id
_entity_poly.type
_entity_poly.pdbx_seq_one_letter_code
_entity_poly.pdbx_strand_id
1 'polypeptide(L)'
;MRFERYIGIDYSGAATPTSGRSGLRVFEATRSGEATRVDPPPSRRVHWTRQGVATWLVDRLLDGTPTFVGIDHGFSFPIAYFERHGLDLDWTTFLDDFCAHWPTDVEDMTVQRVQDGEVGRAAARTGDPTWFRETERRTGSAKSVFRFKVHGQVAMSTHAGLPWLRHVRTETKAWIWPFDGWTPPTRRTVVAEVYPRLWNRRADRGRRTPDEHDAWSIARAVALA
;
A
#
# COMPACT_ATOMS: atom_id res chain seq x y z
N MET A 1 -4.85 2.79 21.54
CA MET A 1 -3.80 1.78 21.26
C MET A 1 -2.45 2.47 21.37
N ARG A 2 -1.40 1.79 21.80
CA ARG A 2 -0.07 2.39 21.93
C ARG A 2 0.91 1.49 21.20
N PHE A 3 1.36 1.92 20.02
CA PHE A 3 2.36 1.20 19.23
C PHE A 3 3.77 1.62 19.69
N GLU A 4 4.73 0.74 19.48
CA GLU A 4 6.14 0.97 19.80
C GLU A 4 6.94 1.36 18.56
N ARG A 5 6.51 0.84 17.39
CA ARG A 5 7.09 1.10 16.07
C ARG A 5 6.04 1.68 15.11
N TYR A 6 6.46 2.62 14.28
CA TYR A 6 5.65 3.25 13.25
C TYR A 6 6.39 3.18 11.92
N ILE A 7 5.78 2.55 10.92
CA ILE A 7 6.36 2.40 9.58
C ILE A 7 5.49 3.18 8.60
N GLY A 8 6.13 4.02 7.80
CA GLY A 8 5.51 4.74 6.70
C GLY A 8 6.08 4.27 5.37
N ILE A 9 5.20 3.91 4.45
CA ILE A 9 5.58 3.40 3.13
C ILE A 9 4.90 4.24 2.05
N ASP A 10 5.72 4.93 1.26
CA ASP A 10 5.28 5.48 -0.02
C ASP A 10 5.46 4.41 -1.10
N TYR A 11 4.38 4.06 -1.80
CA TYR A 11 4.30 2.82 -2.56
C TYR A 11 4.30 3.06 -4.08
N SER A 12 5.13 2.29 -4.80
CA SER A 12 5.26 2.42 -6.25
C SER A 12 4.65 1.25 -7.02
N GLY A 13 3.75 1.58 -7.94
CA GLY A 13 3.21 0.63 -8.92
C GLY A 13 4.02 0.44 -10.20
N ALA A 14 5.16 1.12 -10.33
CA ALA A 14 5.96 1.08 -11.56
C ALA A 14 6.75 -0.24 -11.71
N ALA A 15 6.98 -0.65 -12.95
CA ALA A 15 7.81 -1.81 -13.32
C ALA A 15 7.43 -3.14 -12.64
N THR A 16 8.36 -4.10 -12.63
CA THR A 16 8.16 -5.46 -12.10
C THR A 16 8.25 -5.48 -10.57
N PRO A 17 7.67 -6.48 -9.88
CA PRO A 17 7.77 -6.59 -8.43
C PRO A 17 9.21 -6.72 -7.92
N THR A 18 10.11 -7.24 -8.76
CA THR A 18 11.54 -7.43 -8.49
C THR A 18 12.39 -6.25 -8.94
N SER A 19 11.83 -5.19 -9.50
CA SER A 19 12.58 -4.02 -9.97
C SER A 19 12.75 -2.97 -8.88
N GLY A 20 13.99 -2.51 -8.62
CA GLY A 20 14.25 -1.48 -7.61
C GLY A 20 13.68 -0.13 -8.04
N ARG A 21 12.87 0.56 -7.21
CA ARG A 21 12.17 1.81 -7.55
C ARG A 21 12.56 2.96 -6.62
N SER A 22 12.92 4.11 -7.20
CA SER A 22 13.24 5.32 -6.46
C SER A 22 12.04 5.96 -5.76
N GLY A 23 10.82 5.66 -6.21
CA GLY A 23 9.57 6.09 -5.55
C GLY A 23 8.95 5.03 -4.64
N LEU A 24 9.72 4.01 -4.23
CA LEU A 24 9.32 3.07 -3.18
C LEU A 24 10.19 3.37 -1.96
N ARG A 25 9.60 4.00 -0.94
CA ARG A 25 10.32 4.53 0.21
C ARG A 25 9.74 4.00 1.51
N VAL A 26 10.63 3.70 2.45
CA VAL A 26 10.29 3.17 3.77
C VAL A 26 10.94 4.05 4.82
N PHE A 27 10.15 4.49 5.78
CA PHE A 27 10.60 5.19 6.98
C PHE A 27 10.07 4.48 8.22
N GLU A 28 10.89 4.46 9.27
CA GLU A 28 10.53 3.90 10.57
C GLU A 28 10.76 4.95 11.66
N ALA A 29 9.82 5.03 12.61
CA ALA A 29 9.96 5.80 13.84
C ALA A 29 9.68 4.90 15.03
N THR A 30 10.28 5.24 16.16
CA THR A 30 9.84 4.75 17.46
C THR A 30 8.93 5.77 18.11
N ARG A 31 8.26 5.37 19.18
CA ARG A 31 7.40 6.24 20.00
C ARG A 31 7.99 7.61 20.37
N SER A 32 9.29 7.70 20.59
CA SER A 32 9.98 8.94 21.00
C SER A 32 11.07 9.36 20.01
N GLY A 33 11.25 8.61 18.94
CA GLY A 33 12.29 8.83 17.96
C GLY A 33 11.79 9.61 16.74
N GLU A 34 12.71 10.30 16.09
CA GLU A 34 12.43 10.82 14.75
C GLU A 34 12.30 9.68 13.74
N ALA A 35 11.45 9.89 12.73
CA ALA A 35 11.36 8.93 11.63
C ALA A 35 12.64 8.97 10.78
N THR A 36 13.28 7.81 10.63
CA THR A 36 14.51 7.62 9.85
C THR A 36 14.25 6.75 8.62
N ARG A 37 15.05 6.94 7.58
CA ARG A 37 14.95 6.16 6.34
C ARG A 37 15.41 4.72 6.62
N VAL A 38 14.65 3.75 6.13
CA VAL A 38 15.06 2.34 6.11
C VAL A 38 15.52 1.99 4.70
N ASP A 39 16.77 1.55 4.59
CA ASP A 39 17.36 1.12 3.32
C ASP A 39 17.10 -0.37 3.06
N PRO A 40 17.04 -0.81 1.79
CA PRO A 40 16.97 -2.23 1.47
C PRO A 40 18.18 -2.97 2.06
N PRO A 41 18.06 -4.27 2.39
CA PRO A 41 19.17 -5.07 2.85
C PRO A 41 20.38 -4.96 1.92
N PRO A 42 21.63 -5.07 2.45
CA PRO A 42 22.85 -4.96 1.66
C PRO A 42 22.79 -5.86 0.42
N SER A 43 22.78 -5.24 -0.75
CA SER A 43 22.70 -5.92 -2.03
C SER A 43 23.29 -5.03 -3.12
N ARG A 44 23.34 -5.53 -4.36
CA ARG A 44 23.73 -4.70 -5.53
C ARG A 44 22.69 -3.62 -5.87
N ARG A 45 21.51 -3.62 -5.22
CA ARG A 45 20.39 -2.72 -5.52
C ARG A 45 20.41 -1.53 -4.59
N VAL A 46 20.30 -0.33 -5.15
CA VAL A 46 20.22 0.94 -4.40
C VAL A 46 18.81 1.22 -3.88
N HIS A 47 17.79 0.61 -4.49
CA HIS A 47 16.39 0.90 -4.21
C HIS A 47 15.60 -0.34 -3.84
N TRP A 48 14.57 -0.13 -3.02
CA TRP A 48 13.58 -1.14 -2.66
C TRP A 48 12.87 -1.71 -3.90
N THR A 49 12.63 -3.01 -3.87
CA THR A 49 11.68 -3.71 -4.75
C THR A 49 10.38 -3.94 -3.97
N ARG A 50 9.24 -4.12 -4.66
CA ARG A 50 7.97 -4.42 -3.96
C ARG A 50 8.05 -5.73 -3.18
N GLN A 51 8.64 -6.75 -3.79
CA GLN A 51 8.90 -8.03 -3.12
C GLN A 51 9.79 -7.84 -1.89
N GLY A 52 10.87 -7.05 -2.01
CA GLY A 52 11.79 -6.79 -0.90
C GLY A 52 11.12 -6.07 0.26
N VAL A 53 10.27 -5.07 -0.02
CA VAL A 53 9.48 -4.39 1.02
C VAL A 53 8.54 -5.36 1.70
N ALA A 54 7.84 -6.22 0.95
CA ALA A 54 6.91 -7.18 1.53
C ALA A 54 7.62 -8.21 2.42
N THR A 55 8.73 -8.81 1.96
CA THR A 55 9.54 -9.74 2.76
C THR A 55 10.07 -9.07 4.02
N TRP A 56 10.68 -7.87 3.88
CA TRP A 56 11.17 -7.11 5.02
C TRP A 56 10.05 -6.77 6.02
N LEU A 57 8.87 -6.41 5.51
CA LEU A 57 7.74 -6.06 6.35
C LEU A 57 7.25 -7.28 7.12
N VAL A 58 7.09 -8.45 6.47
CA VAL A 58 6.74 -9.70 7.16
C VAL A 58 7.73 -9.99 8.27
N ASP A 59 9.04 -9.95 8.01
CA ASP A 59 10.07 -10.18 9.02
C ASP A 59 9.97 -9.18 10.19
N ARG A 60 9.69 -7.90 9.90
CA ARG A 60 9.47 -6.88 10.94
C ARG A 60 8.20 -7.11 11.75
N LEU A 61 7.13 -7.62 11.16
CA LEU A 61 5.88 -7.82 11.87
C LEU A 61 5.86 -9.13 12.68
N LEU A 62 6.71 -10.10 12.33
CA LEU A 62 6.87 -11.36 13.06
C LEU A 62 7.73 -11.23 14.33
N ASP A 63 8.48 -10.15 14.51
CA ASP A 63 9.29 -9.92 15.72
C ASP A 63 8.47 -9.65 16.99
N GLY A 64 7.14 -9.46 16.87
CA GLY A 64 6.21 -9.29 17.97
C GLY A 64 6.10 -7.86 18.51
N THR A 65 6.85 -6.90 17.98
CA THR A 65 6.76 -5.48 18.36
C THR A 65 5.43 -4.90 17.90
N PRO A 66 4.60 -4.32 18.79
CA PRO A 66 3.37 -3.64 18.39
C PRO A 66 3.67 -2.52 17.40
N THR A 67 3.33 -2.75 16.13
CA THR A 67 3.72 -1.88 15.01
C THR A 67 2.51 -1.30 14.32
N PHE A 68 2.52 0.00 14.03
CA PHE A 68 1.60 0.59 13.05
C PHE A 68 2.33 0.73 11.72
N VAL A 69 1.70 0.30 10.63
CA VAL A 69 2.20 0.45 9.27
C VAL A 69 1.17 1.23 8.47
N GLY A 70 1.57 2.38 7.90
CA GLY A 70 0.77 3.09 6.92
C GLY A 70 1.36 2.94 5.51
N ILE A 71 0.54 2.55 4.54
CA ILE A 71 0.95 2.35 3.15
C ILE A 71 0.15 3.23 2.19
N ASP A 72 0.83 4.01 1.33
CA ASP A 72 0.21 4.90 0.35
C ASP A 72 -0.24 4.17 -0.93
N HIS A 73 -1.26 3.32 -0.79
CA HIS A 73 -2.07 2.84 -1.91
C HIS A 73 -3.45 2.37 -1.42
N GLY A 74 -4.40 2.21 -2.35
CA GLY A 74 -5.73 1.69 -2.02
C GLY A 74 -5.68 0.24 -1.56
N PHE A 75 -6.44 -0.11 -0.51
CA PHE A 75 -6.55 -1.49 -0.02
C PHE A 75 -7.79 -2.21 -0.56
N SER A 76 -8.69 -1.50 -1.25
CA SER A 76 -9.84 -2.10 -1.91
C SER A 76 -10.40 -1.18 -3.00
N PHE A 77 -11.49 -1.60 -3.63
CA PHE A 77 -12.15 -0.93 -4.74
C PHE A 77 -13.50 -0.31 -4.35
N PRO A 78 -14.05 0.61 -5.17
CA PRO A 78 -15.40 1.14 -5.03
C PRO A 78 -16.48 0.05 -5.01
N ILE A 79 -17.57 0.27 -4.28
CA ILE A 79 -18.74 -0.65 -4.23
C ILE A 79 -19.26 -0.98 -5.64
N ALA A 80 -19.26 -0.01 -6.56
CA ALA A 80 -19.67 -0.23 -7.96
C ALA A 80 -18.87 -1.32 -8.69
N TYR A 81 -17.60 -1.56 -8.30
CA TYR A 81 -16.82 -2.68 -8.83
C TYR A 81 -17.38 -4.03 -8.37
N PHE A 82 -17.71 -4.15 -7.09
CA PHE A 82 -18.30 -5.35 -6.52
C PHE A 82 -19.66 -5.66 -7.16
N GLU A 83 -20.52 -4.65 -7.27
CA GLU A 83 -21.84 -4.78 -7.91
C GLU A 83 -21.73 -5.22 -9.37
N ARG A 84 -20.83 -4.61 -10.15
CA ARG A 84 -20.66 -4.96 -11.57
C ARG A 84 -20.20 -6.40 -11.77
N HIS A 85 -19.33 -6.90 -10.90
CA HIS A 85 -18.72 -8.22 -11.04
C HIS A 85 -19.41 -9.30 -10.20
N GLY A 86 -20.50 -8.95 -9.51
CA GLY A 86 -21.24 -9.88 -8.65
C GLY A 86 -20.40 -10.43 -7.50
N LEU A 87 -19.50 -9.62 -6.96
CA LEU A 87 -18.65 -10.00 -5.82
C LEU A 87 -19.35 -9.64 -4.51
N ASP A 88 -19.23 -10.53 -3.52
CA ASP A 88 -19.65 -10.22 -2.16
C ASP A 88 -18.81 -9.09 -1.57
N LEU A 89 -19.40 -8.31 -0.65
CA LEU A 89 -18.69 -7.29 0.12
C LEU A 89 -17.83 -7.92 1.23
N ASP A 90 -17.06 -8.94 0.88
CA ASP A 90 -16.06 -9.57 1.74
C ASP A 90 -14.65 -9.24 1.19
N TRP A 91 -13.81 -8.69 2.05
CA TRP A 91 -12.50 -8.20 1.63
C TRP A 91 -11.51 -9.34 1.34
N THR A 92 -11.69 -10.49 1.98
CA THR A 92 -10.81 -11.66 1.78
C THR A 92 -11.05 -12.28 0.41
N THR A 93 -12.31 -12.57 0.11
CA THR A 93 -12.72 -13.11 -1.19
C THR A 93 -12.40 -12.12 -2.32
N PHE A 94 -12.53 -10.81 -2.08
CA PHE A 94 -12.07 -9.78 -3.00
C PHE A 94 -10.57 -9.89 -3.31
N LEU A 95 -9.71 -10.04 -2.29
CA LEU A 95 -8.26 -10.15 -2.52
C LEU A 95 -7.91 -11.42 -3.30
N ASP A 96 -8.54 -12.55 -2.99
CA ASP A 96 -8.32 -13.80 -3.70
C ASP A 96 -8.77 -13.70 -5.17
N ASP A 97 -9.96 -13.15 -5.43
CA ASP A 97 -10.45 -12.88 -6.77
C ASP A 97 -9.54 -11.91 -7.52
N PHE A 98 -9.13 -10.81 -6.88
CA PHE A 98 -8.24 -9.83 -7.48
C PHE A 98 -6.92 -10.47 -7.90
N CYS A 99 -6.26 -11.22 -7.01
CA CYS A 99 -4.96 -11.85 -7.29
C CYS A 99 -5.05 -12.92 -8.40
N ALA A 100 -6.19 -13.61 -8.53
CA ALA A 100 -6.42 -14.56 -9.62
C ALA A 100 -6.50 -13.89 -11.00
N HIS A 101 -6.88 -12.60 -11.07
CA HIS A 101 -7.01 -11.85 -12.32
C HIS A 101 -5.86 -10.89 -12.58
N TRP A 102 -5.24 -10.38 -11.51
CA TRP A 102 -4.15 -9.41 -11.50
C TRP A 102 -2.92 -9.95 -10.74
N PRO A 103 -2.18 -10.93 -11.30
CA PRO A 103 -1.05 -11.58 -10.64
C PRO A 103 0.23 -10.74 -10.68
N THR A 104 0.18 -9.51 -10.14
CA THR A 104 1.29 -8.52 -10.25
C THR A 104 2.42 -8.73 -9.23
N ASP A 105 2.31 -9.75 -8.39
CA ASP A 105 3.36 -10.30 -7.53
C ASP A 105 4.25 -11.32 -8.25
N VAL A 106 3.83 -11.86 -9.40
CA VAL A 106 4.62 -12.81 -10.19
C VAL A 106 5.81 -12.10 -10.85
N GLU A 107 6.94 -12.82 -10.94
CA GLU A 107 8.16 -12.32 -11.57
C GLU A 107 7.90 -11.82 -13.00
N ASP A 108 8.59 -10.75 -13.38
CA ASP A 108 8.46 -10.07 -14.69
C ASP A 108 7.08 -9.53 -15.05
N MET A 109 6.10 -9.59 -14.15
CA MET A 109 4.79 -8.98 -14.34
C MET A 109 4.81 -7.50 -14.03
N THR A 110 4.12 -6.72 -14.85
CA THR A 110 3.84 -5.31 -14.57
C THR A 110 2.34 -5.07 -14.64
N VAL A 111 1.84 -4.05 -13.92
CA VAL A 111 0.42 -3.66 -14.00
C VAL A 111 0.03 -3.33 -15.44
N GLN A 112 0.94 -2.74 -16.24
CA GLN A 112 0.66 -2.39 -17.63
C GLN A 112 0.43 -3.63 -18.50
N ARG A 113 1.30 -4.65 -18.41
CA ARG A 113 1.15 -5.89 -19.19
C ARG A 113 -0.14 -6.63 -18.85
N VAL A 114 -0.49 -6.65 -17.56
CA VAL A 114 -1.75 -7.24 -17.11
C VAL A 114 -2.95 -6.43 -17.62
N GLN A 115 -2.89 -5.10 -17.51
CA GLN A 115 -3.93 -4.19 -17.99
C GLN A 115 -4.16 -4.33 -19.50
N ASP A 116 -3.09 -4.44 -20.29
CA ASP A 116 -3.16 -4.55 -21.75
C ASP A 116 -3.60 -5.94 -22.22
N GLY A 117 -3.81 -6.88 -21.28
CA GLY A 117 -4.27 -8.24 -21.58
C GLY A 117 -3.20 -9.16 -22.15
N GLU A 118 -1.92 -8.76 -22.11
CA GLU A 118 -0.81 -9.61 -22.53
C GLU A 118 -0.67 -10.85 -21.63
N VAL A 119 -1.02 -10.70 -20.35
CA VAL A 119 -0.89 -11.68 -19.28
C VAL A 119 -2.01 -11.49 -18.26
N GLY A 120 -2.33 -12.54 -17.49
CA GLY A 120 -3.41 -12.48 -16.51
C GLY A 120 -4.80 -12.43 -17.14
N ARG A 121 -5.80 -11.96 -16.37
CA ARG A 121 -7.22 -11.95 -16.78
C ARG A 121 -7.91 -10.63 -16.42
N ALA A 122 -7.17 -9.52 -16.44
CA ALA A 122 -7.70 -8.21 -16.06
C ALA A 122 -8.92 -7.77 -16.85
N ALA A 123 -9.07 -8.19 -18.11
CA ALA A 123 -10.27 -7.90 -18.91
C ALA A 123 -11.58 -8.32 -18.23
N ALA A 124 -11.56 -9.43 -17.48
CA ALA A 124 -12.71 -9.93 -16.72
C ALA A 124 -12.94 -9.17 -15.39
N ARG A 125 -11.99 -8.31 -14.99
CA ARG A 125 -11.95 -7.54 -13.74
C ARG A 125 -11.52 -6.10 -14.00
N THR A 126 -12.12 -5.49 -15.01
CA THR A 126 -11.93 -4.06 -15.32
C THR A 126 -12.82 -3.20 -14.43
N GLY A 127 -12.41 -1.95 -14.21
CA GLY A 127 -13.22 -0.95 -13.54
C GLY A 127 -13.37 0.32 -14.37
N ASP A 128 -14.15 1.26 -13.86
CA ASP A 128 -14.41 2.55 -14.50
C ASP A 128 -13.65 3.68 -13.79
N PRO A 129 -12.93 4.56 -14.51
CA PRO A 129 -12.18 5.67 -13.92
C PRO A 129 -13.07 6.71 -13.19
N THR A 130 -14.39 6.63 -13.33
CA THR A 130 -15.37 7.48 -12.62
C THR A 130 -15.88 6.84 -11.33
N TRP A 131 -15.51 5.60 -11.02
CA TRP A 131 -15.88 4.97 -9.76
C TRP A 131 -14.94 5.38 -8.64
N PHE A 132 -15.55 5.76 -7.52
CA PHE A 132 -14.85 6.24 -6.32
C PHE A 132 -15.38 5.52 -5.09
N ARG A 133 -14.47 5.22 -4.16
CA ARG A 133 -14.80 4.83 -2.79
C ARG A 133 -15.35 6.04 -2.04
N GLU A 134 -16.09 5.79 -0.97
CA GLU A 134 -16.70 6.85 -0.17
C GLU A 134 -15.66 7.83 0.40
N THR A 135 -14.50 7.31 0.80
CA THR A 135 -13.35 8.13 1.25
C THR A 135 -12.83 9.05 0.15
N GLU A 136 -12.78 8.57 -1.09
CA GLU A 136 -12.30 9.34 -2.24
C GLU A 136 -13.29 10.45 -2.62
N ARG A 137 -14.59 10.16 -2.61
CA ARG A 137 -15.66 11.16 -2.87
C ARG A 137 -15.59 12.32 -1.88
N ARG A 138 -15.30 12.04 -0.60
CA ARG A 138 -15.21 13.05 0.46
C ARG A 138 -13.92 13.87 0.44
N THR A 139 -12.86 13.37 -0.20
CA THR A 139 -11.55 14.05 -0.27
C THR A 139 -11.48 15.08 -1.41
N GLY A 140 -12.36 14.98 -2.41
CA GLY A 140 -12.50 15.93 -3.55
C GLY A 140 -11.34 15.94 -4.56
N SER A 141 -10.12 15.62 -4.14
CA SER A 141 -8.90 15.58 -4.97
C SER A 141 -8.34 14.18 -5.19
N ALA A 142 -8.96 13.17 -4.55
CA ALA A 142 -8.57 11.78 -4.71
C ALA A 142 -8.87 11.30 -6.14
N LYS A 143 -8.06 10.36 -6.62
CA LYS A 143 -8.22 9.76 -7.94
C LYS A 143 -8.74 8.35 -7.79
N SER A 144 -9.59 7.94 -8.72
CA SER A 144 -10.05 6.56 -8.80
C SER A 144 -8.88 5.59 -8.95
N VAL A 145 -8.99 4.44 -8.27
CA VAL A 145 -8.10 3.28 -8.42
C VAL A 145 -8.12 2.69 -9.84
N PHE A 146 -9.05 3.11 -10.71
CA PHE A 146 -9.11 2.71 -12.12
C PHE A 146 -8.61 3.79 -13.09
N ARG A 147 -8.09 4.92 -12.59
CA ARG A 147 -7.52 5.96 -13.43
C ARG A 147 -6.02 5.74 -13.67
N PHE A 148 -5.73 4.92 -14.67
CA PHE A 148 -4.38 4.66 -15.17
C PHE A 148 -3.85 5.79 -16.07
N LYS A 149 -2.53 5.85 -16.28
CA LYS A 149 -1.87 6.72 -17.30
C LYS A 149 -2.03 8.25 -17.09
N VAL A 150 -2.04 8.72 -15.84
CA VAL A 150 -1.97 10.16 -15.46
C VAL A 150 -0.80 10.46 -14.50
N HIS A 151 -0.37 11.70 -14.31
CA HIS A 151 0.69 11.99 -13.32
C HIS A 151 0.17 11.77 -11.88
N GLY A 152 0.83 10.96 -11.04
CA GLY A 152 0.42 10.67 -9.65
C GLY A 152 -0.69 9.62 -9.56
N GLN A 153 -0.38 8.36 -9.92
CA GLN A 153 -1.35 7.28 -10.13
C GLN A 153 -1.51 6.41 -8.88
N VAL A 154 -2.67 6.51 -8.25
CA VAL A 154 -3.13 5.56 -7.23
C VAL A 154 -3.44 4.19 -7.86
N ALA A 155 -3.89 4.18 -9.12
CA ALA A 155 -4.26 2.95 -9.81
C ALA A 155 -3.11 1.94 -9.90
N MET A 156 -1.93 2.38 -10.36
CA MET A 156 -0.76 1.51 -10.50
C MET A 156 -0.29 0.99 -9.15
N SER A 157 -0.17 1.86 -8.13
CA SER A 157 0.30 1.43 -6.80
C SER A 157 -0.68 0.47 -6.15
N THR A 158 -1.99 0.72 -6.27
CA THR A 158 -3.05 -0.16 -5.77
C THR A 158 -2.99 -1.53 -6.44
N HIS A 159 -3.01 -1.58 -7.78
CA HIS A 159 -3.03 -2.84 -8.51
C HIS A 159 -1.75 -3.65 -8.29
N ALA A 160 -0.60 -2.98 -8.19
CA ALA A 160 0.65 -3.63 -7.86
C ALA A 160 0.75 -4.06 -6.40
N GLY A 161 0.08 -3.37 -5.48
CA GLY A 161 0.23 -3.53 -4.03
C GLY A 161 -0.73 -4.54 -3.41
N LEU A 162 -1.94 -4.72 -3.95
CA LEU A 162 -2.94 -5.65 -3.39
C LEU A 162 -2.43 -7.09 -3.25
N PRO A 163 -1.68 -7.68 -4.21
CA PRO A 163 -1.13 -9.03 -4.03
C PRO A 163 -0.08 -9.11 -2.90
N TRP A 164 0.73 -8.07 -2.72
CA TRP A 164 1.68 -7.98 -1.61
C TRP A 164 1.00 -7.74 -0.27
N LEU A 165 -0.10 -6.99 -0.24
CA LEU A 165 -0.94 -6.83 0.95
C LEU A 165 -1.57 -8.16 1.36
N ARG A 166 -2.05 -8.95 0.39
CA ARG A 166 -2.50 -10.33 0.62
C ARG A 166 -1.39 -11.21 1.19
N HIS A 167 -0.18 -11.15 0.63
CA HIS A 167 0.97 -11.88 1.17
C HIS A 167 1.28 -11.51 2.63
N VAL A 168 1.37 -10.20 2.94
CA VAL A 168 1.59 -9.72 4.33
C VAL A 168 0.49 -10.20 5.27
N ARG A 169 -0.76 -10.21 4.81
CA ARG A 169 -1.89 -10.73 5.60
C ARG A 169 -1.77 -12.23 5.86
N THR A 170 -1.39 -13.02 4.87
CA THR A 170 -1.24 -14.48 5.01
C THR A 170 -0.11 -14.86 5.96
N GLU A 171 1.03 -14.15 5.86
CA GLU A 171 2.23 -14.48 6.63
C GLU A 171 2.21 -13.92 8.06
N THR A 172 1.30 -13.00 8.38
CA THR A 172 1.29 -12.30 9.68
C THR A 172 -0.08 -12.32 10.34
N LYS A 173 -0.14 -11.93 11.61
CA LYS A 173 -1.40 -11.70 12.35
C LYS A 173 -1.79 -10.23 12.40
N ALA A 174 -1.28 -9.43 11.47
CA ALA A 174 -1.53 -8.00 11.41
C ALA A 174 -3.02 -7.73 11.18
N TRP A 175 -3.54 -6.72 11.87
CA TRP A 175 -4.89 -6.23 11.67
C TRP A 175 -4.90 -5.25 10.49
N ILE A 176 -5.57 -5.62 9.40
CA ILE A 176 -5.69 -4.77 8.22
C ILE A 176 -6.87 -3.84 8.42
N TRP A 177 -6.56 -2.58 8.73
CA TRP A 177 -7.58 -1.56 8.95
C TRP A 177 -7.98 -0.91 7.61
N PRO A 178 -9.28 -0.77 7.32
CA PRO A 178 -10.41 -1.02 8.22
C PRO A 178 -11.14 -2.37 8.05
N PHE A 179 -10.64 -3.27 7.21
CA PHE A 179 -11.36 -4.46 6.76
C PHE A 179 -11.50 -5.55 7.82
N ASP A 180 -10.54 -5.68 8.74
CA ASP A 180 -10.66 -6.60 9.89
C ASP A 180 -11.57 -6.02 11.00
N GLY A 181 -11.94 -4.74 10.89
CA GLY A 181 -12.84 -4.03 11.79
C GLY A 181 -12.29 -2.67 12.24
N TRP A 182 -13.18 -1.84 12.78
CA TRP A 182 -12.90 -0.43 13.04
C TRP A 182 -12.03 -0.18 14.28
N THR A 183 -12.07 -1.08 15.26
CA THR A 183 -11.28 -0.99 16.50
C THR A 183 -10.31 -2.16 16.59
N PRO A 184 -9.03 -1.95 16.24
CA PRO A 184 -8.02 -3.00 16.38
C PRO A 184 -7.87 -3.48 17.84
N PRO A 185 -7.52 -4.74 18.10
CA PRO A 185 -7.22 -5.20 19.46
C PRO A 185 -5.96 -4.53 20.03
N THR A 186 -5.92 -4.35 21.36
CA THR A 186 -4.76 -3.78 22.05
C THR A 186 -3.50 -4.60 21.79
N ARG A 187 -2.36 -3.92 21.60
CA ARG A 187 -1.03 -4.51 21.33
C ARG A 187 -0.92 -5.30 20.02
N ARG A 188 -1.92 -5.29 19.14
CA ARG A 188 -1.74 -5.86 17.79
C ARG A 188 -1.03 -4.88 16.87
N THR A 189 -0.26 -5.45 15.95
CA THR A 189 0.20 -4.75 14.77
C THR A 189 -0.98 -4.38 13.89
N VAL A 190 -0.97 -3.17 13.36
CA VAL A 190 -1.99 -2.64 12.43
C VAL A 190 -1.31 -2.25 11.13
N VAL A 191 -1.90 -2.66 10.01
CA VAL A 191 -1.56 -2.18 8.67
C VAL A 191 -2.75 -1.40 8.15
N ALA A 192 -2.55 -0.14 7.77
CA ALA A 192 -3.60 0.76 7.35
C ALA A 192 -3.29 1.38 5.99
N GLU A 193 -4.34 1.54 5.19
CA GLU A 193 -4.30 2.45 4.05
C GLU A 193 -4.18 3.88 4.57
N VAL A 194 -3.27 4.65 3.96
CA VAL A 194 -3.03 6.04 4.36
C VAL A 194 -2.93 6.94 3.13
N TYR A 195 -3.29 8.21 3.28
CA TYR A 195 -3.19 9.19 2.20
C TYR A 195 -2.31 10.37 2.62
N PRO A 196 -1.00 10.37 2.26
CA PRO A 196 -0.01 11.29 2.80
C PRO A 196 -0.31 12.77 2.63
N ARG A 197 -1.02 13.12 1.56
CA ARG A 197 -1.39 14.50 1.25
C ARG A 197 -2.21 15.20 2.33
N LEU A 198 -2.86 14.45 3.23
CA LEU A 198 -3.62 15.02 4.34
C LEU A 198 -2.73 15.58 5.46
N TRP A 199 -1.48 15.13 5.56
CA TRP A 199 -0.58 15.51 6.65
C TRP A 199 0.82 15.94 6.21
N ASN A 200 1.27 15.62 5.00
CA ASN A 200 2.62 15.94 4.54
C ASN A 200 2.92 17.45 4.53
N ARG A 201 1.89 18.30 4.42
CA ARG A 201 2.02 19.77 4.51
C ARG A 201 2.23 20.30 5.93
N ARG A 202 2.08 19.47 6.97
CA ARG A 202 2.24 19.86 8.38
C ARG A 202 3.68 19.88 8.86
N ALA A 203 4.65 19.62 7.98
CA ALA A 203 6.07 19.63 8.29
C ALA A 203 6.87 20.09 7.08
N ASP A 204 8.03 20.71 7.34
CA ASP A 204 8.96 21.07 6.29
C ASP A 204 9.52 19.82 5.60
N ARG A 205 9.61 19.87 4.28
CA ARG A 205 10.18 18.79 3.47
C ARG A 205 11.70 18.71 3.62
N GLY A 206 12.37 19.85 3.82
CA GLY A 206 13.82 19.92 3.84
C GLY A 206 14.42 19.33 2.55
N ARG A 207 15.41 18.43 2.70
CA ARG A 207 16.12 17.80 1.57
C ARG A 207 15.48 16.52 1.04
N ARG A 208 14.37 16.05 1.63
CA ARG A 208 13.68 14.83 1.20
C ARG A 208 13.08 15.02 -0.19
N THR A 209 13.15 13.97 -1.00
CA THR A 209 12.33 13.86 -2.21
C THR A 209 10.83 13.83 -1.84
N PRO A 210 9.90 14.12 -2.77
CA PRO A 210 8.46 14.02 -2.50
C PRO A 210 8.07 12.65 -1.90
N ASP A 211 8.54 11.57 -2.52
CA ASP A 211 8.29 10.18 -2.12
C ASP A 211 8.84 9.87 -0.71
N GLU A 212 10.06 10.35 -0.40
CA GLU A 212 10.64 10.23 0.94
C GLU A 212 9.84 11.03 1.99
N HIS A 213 9.35 12.21 1.61
CA HIS A 213 8.57 13.06 2.52
C HIS A 213 7.19 12.47 2.82
N ASP A 214 6.57 11.82 1.85
CA ASP A 214 5.29 11.13 2.03
C ASP A 214 5.45 9.94 2.98
N ALA A 215 6.43 9.06 2.74
CA ALA A 215 6.78 7.94 3.63
C ALA A 215 7.14 8.43 5.06
N TRP A 216 8.01 9.44 5.16
CA TRP A 216 8.40 10.02 6.45
C TRP A 216 7.20 10.63 7.20
N SER A 217 6.33 11.34 6.48
CA SER A 217 5.18 12.00 7.09
C SER A 217 4.18 10.99 7.65
N ILE A 218 4.00 9.85 7.00
CA ILE A 218 3.21 8.73 7.56
C ILE A 218 3.82 8.27 8.88
N ALA A 219 5.10 7.89 8.88
CA ALA A 219 5.78 7.36 10.08
C ALA A 219 5.72 8.37 11.25
N ARG A 220 5.94 9.66 10.96
CA ARG A 220 5.85 10.73 11.96
C ARG A 220 4.43 10.99 12.46
N ALA A 221 3.46 11.14 11.57
CA ALA A 221 2.11 11.59 11.94
C ALA A 221 1.45 10.58 12.88
N VAL A 222 1.68 9.29 12.66
CA VAL A 222 1.13 8.24 13.51
C VAL A 222 1.87 8.17 14.85
N ALA A 223 3.19 8.41 14.88
CA ALA A 223 3.94 8.44 16.13
C ALA A 223 3.49 9.55 17.10
N LEU A 224 2.91 10.64 16.57
CA LEU A 224 2.42 11.79 17.32
C LEU A 224 0.93 11.73 17.69
N ALA A 225 0.20 10.73 17.22
CA ALA A 225 -1.24 10.53 17.48
C ALA A 225 -1.50 9.64 18.71
#